data_AF-A0A662W285-F1
#
_entry.id   AF-A0A662W285-F1
#
_cell.length_a   1.000
_cell.length_b   1.000
_cell.length_c   1.000
_cell.angle_alpha   90.00
_cell.angle_beta   90.00
_cell.angle_gamma   90.00
#
_symmetry.space_group_name_H-M   'P 1'
#
loop_
_entity.id
_entity.type
_entity.pdbx_description
1 polymer ?
#
loop_
_entity_poly.entity_id
_entity_poly.type
_entity_poly.pdbx_seq_one_letter_code
_entity_poly.pdbx_strand_id
1 'polypeptide(L)'
;KINANEFTIEWIYGKPMEKISLEEAIEAIKKIWISSNMVRKVEVRDTDEGKILFFHSKIKSKLLDESFCKQIKLLLESNYGVNVDYKLRTQGYLIRILTL
;
A
#
# COMPACT_ATOMS: atom_id res chain seq x y z
N LYS A 1 -18.01 4.71 -7.47
CA LYS A 1 -17.45 5.75 -6.58
C LYS A 1 -15.95 5.73 -6.81
N ILE A 2 -15.34 6.83 -7.23
CA ILE A 2 -13.88 6.91 -7.39
C ILE A 2 -13.26 6.72 -6.00
N ASN A 3 -12.38 5.73 -5.84
CA ASN A 3 -11.66 5.51 -4.60
C ASN A 3 -10.65 6.66 -4.42
N ALA A 4 -10.63 7.34 -3.26
CA ALA A 4 -9.73 8.46 -3.03
C ALA A 4 -8.24 8.09 -3.22
N ASN A 5 -7.89 6.82 -2.95
CA ASN A 5 -6.54 6.32 -3.17
C ASN A 5 -6.21 6.23 -4.67
N GLU A 6 -7.13 5.73 -5.51
CA GLU A 6 -6.94 5.65 -6.97
C GLU A 6 -6.75 7.05 -7.54
N PHE A 7 -7.64 7.99 -7.21
CA PHE A 7 -7.53 9.39 -7.65
C PHE A 7 -6.19 10.02 -7.26
N THR A 8 -5.71 9.77 -6.05
CA THR A 8 -4.43 10.32 -5.58
C THR A 8 -3.25 9.75 -6.37
N ILE A 9 -3.28 8.45 -6.67
CA ILE A 9 -2.22 7.77 -7.44
C ILE A 9 -2.24 8.24 -8.91
N GLU A 10 -3.43 8.36 -9.52
CA GLU A 10 -3.61 8.93 -10.86
C GLU A 10 -3.08 10.36 -10.92
N TRP A 11 -3.33 11.17 -9.89
CA TRP A 11 -2.84 12.55 -9.82
C TRP A 11 -1.30 12.61 -9.70
N ILE A 12 -0.68 11.70 -8.94
CA ILE A 12 0.79 11.62 -8.80
C ILE A 12 1.46 11.28 -10.14
N TYR A 13 0.87 10.37 -10.92
CA TYR A 13 1.46 9.88 -12.17
C TYR A 13 0.93 10.55 -13.44
N GLY A 14 -0.14 11.35 -13.35
CA GLY A 14 -0.75 12.05 -14.48
C GLY A 14 -1.35 11.11 -15.54
N LYS A 15 -1.72 9.88 -15.17
CA LYS A 15 -2.29 8.87 -16.07
C LYS A 15 -3.37 8.04 -15.34
N PRO A 16 -4.36 7.48 -16.07
CA PRO A 16 -5.42 6.69 -15.46
C PRO A 16 -4.87 5.42 -14.81
N MET A 17 -5.57 4.91 -13.80
CA MET A 17 -5.14 3.79 -12.96
C MET A 17 -4.80 2.53 -13.78
N GLU A 18 -5.55 2.27 -14.85
CA GLU A 18 -5.31 1.17 -15.79
C GLU A 18 -3.94 1.21 -16.51
N LYS A 19 -3.25 2.36 -16.52
CA LYS A 19 -1.92 2.56 -17.12
C LYS A 19 -0.80 2.66 -16.07
N ILE A 20 -1.13 2.55 -14.79
CA ILE A 20 -0.18 2.61 -13.67
C ILE A 20 0.23 1.19 -13.34
N SER A 21 1.52 0.87 -13.37
CA SER A 21 2.00 -0.47 -13.01
C SER A 21 1.88 -0.74 -11.51
N LEU A 22 1.98 -2.00 -11.11
CA LEU A 22 1.98 -2.39 -9.70
C LEU A 22 3.13 -1.69 -8.93
N GLU A 23 4.32 -1.63 -9.53
CA GLU A 23 5.50 -0.97 -8.95
C GLU A 23 5.26 0.54 -8.75
N GLU A 24 4.63 1.20 -9.73
CA GLU A 24 4.27 2.61 -9.63
C GLU A 24 3.24 2.83 -8.51
N ALA A 25 2.22 1.98 -8.41
CA ALA A 25 1.24 2.06 -7.34
C ALA A 25 1.87 1.85 -5.95
N ILE A 26 2.75 0.84 -5.80
CA ILE A 26 3.50 0.60 -4.55
C ILE A 26 4.33 1.84 -4.18
N GLU A 27 5.02 2.44 -5.15
CA GLU A 27 5.84 3.62 -4.91
C GLU A 27 5.00 4.86 -4.56
N ALA A 28 3.83 5.05 -5.17
CA ALA A 28 2.90 6.08 -4.76
C ALA A 28 2.38 5.87 -3.34
N ILE A 29 1.96 4.65 -2.97
CA ILE A 29 1.48 4.34 -1.61
C ILE A 29 2.56 4.69 -0.58
N LYS A 30 3.82 4.33 -0.85
CA LYS A 30 4.96 4.70 0.00
C LYS A 30 5.07 6.21 0.17
N LYS A 31 5.04 6.96 -0.94
CA LYS A 31 5.14 8.43 -0.93
C LYS A 31 4.00 9.07 -0.15
N ILE A 32 2.76 8.66 -0.38
CA ILE A 32 1.58 9.24 0.28
C ILE A 32 1.62 8.96 1.79
N TRP A 33 2.02 7.77 2.22
CA TRP A 33 2.02 7.41 3.66
C TRP A 33 3.15 8.09 4.44
N ILE A 34 4.29 8.32 3.77
CA ILE A 34 5.39 9.10 4.34
C ILE A 34 5.01 10.58 4.39
N SER A 35 4.46 11.14 3.29
CA SER A 35 4.12 12.57 3.21
C SER A 35 2.96 12.98 4.13
N SER A 36 2.00 12.07 4.36
CA SER A 36 0.92 12.26 5.34
C SER A 36 1.38 12.17 6.80
N ASN A 37 2.67 11.93 7.04
CA ASN A 37 3.25 11.79 8.38
C ASN A 37 2.60 10.67 9.22
N MET A 38 1.92 9.72 8.57
CA MET A 38 1.29 8.56 9.21
C MET A 38 2.31 7.45 9.47
N VAL A 39 3.33 7.35 8.61
CA VAL A 39 4.35 6.31 8.67
C VAL A 39 5.74 6.96 8.75
N ARG A 40 6.63 6.41 9.59
CA ARG A 40 8.03 6.86 9.75
C ARG A 40 8.88 6.49 8.54
N LYS A 41 8.69 5.25 8.08
CA LYS A 41 9.50 4.59 7.07
C LYS A 41 8.69 3.47 6.45
N VAL A 42 8.86 3.26 5.15
CA VAL A 42 8.41 2.05 4.47
C VAL A 42 9.61 1.30 3.92
N GLU A 43 9.80 0.05 4.33
CA GLU A 43 10.81 -0.85 3.74
C GLU A 43 10.12 -1.78 2.75
N VAL A 44 10.75 -2.03 1.61
CA VAL A 44 10.27 -3.01 0.62
C VAL A 44 11.32 -4.10 0.49
N ARG A 45 10.90 -5.35 0.50
CA ARG A 45 11.75 -6.50 0.24
C ARG A 45 11.14 -7.36 -0.85
N ASP A 46 11.92 -7.62 -1.88
CA ASP A 46 11.57 -8.62 -2.89
C ASP A 46 11.78 -10.02 -2.30
N THR A 47 10.90 -10.94 -2.70
CA THR A 47 10.89 -12.35 -2.32
C THR A 47 10.57 -13.18 -3.56
N ASP A 48 10.88 -14.47 -3.54
CA ASP A 48 10.59 -15.36 -4.68
C ASP A 48 9.08 -15.44 -5.00
N GLU A 49 8.22 -15.17 -4.01
CA GLU A 49 6.75 -15.23 -4.11
C GLU A 49 6.10 -13.84 -4.37
N GLY A 50 6.88 -12.76 -4.42
CA GLY A 50 6.37 -11.39 -4.57
C GLY A 50 7.10 -10.35 -3.72
N LYS A 51 6.38 -9.44 -3.06
CA LYS A 51 6.97 -8.31 -2.30
C LYS A 51 6.40 -8.21 -0.89
N ILE A 52 7.25 -7.83 0.07
CA ILE A 52 6.84 -7.51 1.44
C ILE A 52 7.15 -6.05 1.73
N LEU A 53 6.11 -5.29 2.11
CA LEU A 53 6.19 -3.91 2.52
C LEU A 53 6.05 -3.80 4.04
N PHE A 54 7.01 -3.18 4.71
CA PHE A 54 6.99 -2.92 6.15
C PHE A 54 6.72 -1.45 6.41
N PHE A 55 5.55 -1.14 6.96
CA PHE A 55 5.15 0.21 7.33
C PHE A 55 5.39 0.44 8.82
N HIS A 56 6.35 1.30 9.14
CA HIS A 56 6.65 1.70 10.52
C HIS A 56 5.70 2.82 10.96
N SER A 57 4.51 2.46 11.44
CA SER A 57 3.43 3.40 11.75
C SER A 57 3.82 4.37 12.88
N LYS A 58 3.43 5.64 12.75
CA LYS A 58 3.45 6.64 13.84
C LYS A 58 2.14 6.62 14.64
N ILE A 59 1.13 5.88 14.15
CA ILE A 59 -0.22 5.89 14.69
C ILE A 59 -0.29 4.91 15.86
N LYS A 60 -0.88 5.34 16.98
CA LYS A 60 -1.04 4.52 18.20
C LYS A 60 -2.36 3.73 18.21
N SER A 61 -2.92 3.42 17.05
CA SER A 61 -4.22 2.78 16.90
C SER A 61 -4.15 1.62 15.93
N LYS A 62 -4.30 0.40 16.47
CA LYS A 62 -4.39 -0.82 15.66
C LYS A 62 -5.57 -0.81 14.70
N LEU A 63 -6.69 -0.19 15.08
CA LEU A 63 -7.88 -0.09 14.23
C LEU A 63 -7.63 0.76 12.98
N LEU A 64 -6.88 1.86 13.13
CA LEU A 64 -6.51 2.70 12.00
C LEU A 64 -5.50 1.99 11.09
N ASP A 65 -4.46 1.37 11.67
CA ASP A 65 -3.49 0.57 10.91
C ASP A 65 -4.20 -0.57 10.14
N GLU A 66 -5.18 -1.24 10.74
CA GLU A 66 -5.99 -2.26 10.09
C GLU A 66 -6.82 -1.69 8.93
N SER A 67 -7.44 -0.52 9.12
CA SER A 67 -8.19 0.17 8.06
C SER A 67 -7.29 0.50 6.87
N PHE A 68 -6.07 0.99 7.09
CA PHE A 68 -5.12 1.25 6.01
C PHE A 68 -4.69 -0.03 5.29
N CYS A 69 -4.44 -1.10 6.04
CA CYS A 69 -4.13 -2.40 5.44
C CYS A 69 -5.25 -2.88 4.52
N LYS A 70 -6.51 -2.78 4.96
CA LYS A 70 -7.69 -3.17 4.17
C LYS A 70 -7.84 -2.32 2.90
N GLN A 71 -7.58 -1.01 3.00
CA GLN A 71 -7.63 -0.11 1.85
C GLN A 71 -6.55 -0.43 0.81
N ILE A 72 -5.31 -0.69 1.25
CA ILE A 72 -4.21 -1.07 0.35
C ILE A 72 -4.49 -2.43 -0.29
N LYS A 73 -4.96 -3.41 0.50
CA LYS A 73 -5.38 -4.72 -0.01
C LYS A 73 -6.41 -4.57 -1.12
N LEU A 74 -7.52 -3.88 -0.85
CA LEU A 74 -8.60 -3.69 -1.82
C LEU A 74 -8.09 -2.99 -3.10
N LEU A 75 -7.30 -1.93 -2.96
CA LEU A 75 -6.73 -1.18 -4.08
C LEU A 75 -5.89 -2.09 -4.98
N LEU A 76 -4.97 -2.86 -4.38
CA LEU A 76 -4.02 -3.65 -5.15
C LEU A 76 -4.66 -4.88 -5.78
N GLU A 77 -5.50 -5.60 -5.04
CA GLU A 77 -6.18 -6.81 -5.54
C GLU A 77 -7.14 -6.46 -6.69
N SER A 78 -7.87 -5.34 -6.59
CA SER A 78 -8.86 -4.93 -7.61
C SER A 78 -8.24 -4.45 -8.92
N ASN A 79 -7.00 -3.92 -8.88
CA ASN A 79 -6.37 -3.29 -10.05
C ASN A 79 -5.28 -4.15 -10.68
N TYR A 80 -4.67 -5.09 -9.95
CA TYR A 80 -3.46 -5.78 -10.41
C TYR A 80 -3.54 -7.31 -10.43
N GLY A 81 -4.66 -7.91 -9.99
CA GLY A 81 -4.80 -9.37 -9.99
C GLY A 81 -3.80 -10.10 -9.08
N VAL A 82 -3.26 -9.40 -8.07
CA VAL A 82 -2.37 -9.95 -7.04
C VAL A 82 -3.17 -10.41 -5.83
N ASN A 83 -2.59 -11.25 -4.97
CA ASN A 83 -3.16 -11.56 -3.65
C ASN A 83 -2.40 -10.77 -2.57
N VAL A 84 -3.14 -10.11 -1.66
CA VAL A 84 -2.54 -9.25 -0.64
C VAL A 84 -2.92 -9.69 0.77
N ASP A 85 -1.91 -10.07 1.54
CA ASP A 85 -2.04 -10.36 2.97
C ASP A 85 -1.45 -9.24 3.81
N TYR A 86 -1.94 -9.08 5.05
CA TYR A 86 -1.35 -8.14 5.98
C TYR A 86 -1.29 -8.67 7.40
N LYS A 87 -0.36 -8.12 8.19
CA LYS A 87 -0.24 -8.44 9.61
C LYS A 87 0.12 -7.20 10.42
N LEU A 88 -0.70 -6.92 11.43
CA LEU A 88 -0.45 -5.86 12.39
C LEU A 88 0.69 -6.24 13.35
N ARG A 89 1.48 -5.24 13.74
CA ARG A 89 2.62 -5.32 14.65
C ARG A 89 2.58 -4.15 15.63
N THR A 90 3.35 -4.24 16.71
CA THR A 90 3.42 -3.15 17.70
C THR A 90 3.98 -1.85 17.11
N GLN A 91 4.84 -1.95 16.10
CA GLN A 91 5.50 -0.80 15.46
C GLN A 91 4.87 -0.41 14.10
N GLY A 92 3.68 -0.94 13.78
CA GLY A 92 2.97 -0.70 12.52
C GLY A 92 2.46 -1.97 11.90
N TYR A 93 2.68 -2.17 10.60
CA TYR A 93 2.10 -3.32 9.89
C TYR A 93 2.97 -3.73 8.71
N LEU A 94 2.78 -4.98 8.28
CA LEU A 94 3.36 -5.49 7.05
C LEU A 94 2.26 -5.84 6.06
N ILE A 95 2.53 -5.61 4.78
CA ILE A 95 1.70 -6.00 3.64
C ILE A 95 2.54 -6.92 2.76
N ARG A 96 2.02 -8.09 2.43
CA ARG A 96 2.62 -9.04 1.50
C ARG A 96 1.79 -9.03 0.23
N ILE A 97 2.45 -8.83 -0.89
CA ILE A 97 1.86 -8.85 -2.22
C ILE A 97 2.42 -10.09 -2.90
N LEU A 98 1.56 -11.07 -3.15
CA LEU A 98 1.90 -12.34 -3.78
C LEU A 98 1.52 -12.25 -5.26
N THR A 99 2.49 -12.51 -6.13
CA THR A 99 2.27 -12.60 -7.57
C THR A 99 1.87 -14.04 -7.92
N LEU A 100 0.72 -14.20 -8.58
CA LEU A 100 0.20 -15.50 -9.02
C LEU A 100 1.00 -16.06 -10.20
#